data_AF-A0A1E3Y0F9-F1
#
_entry.id   AF-A0A1E3Y0F9-F1
#
_cell.length_a   1.000
_cell.length_b   1.000
_cell.length_c   1.000
_cell.angle_alpha   90.00
_cell.angle_beta   90.00
_cell.angle_gamma   90.00
#
_symmetry.space_group_name_H-M   'P 1'
#
loop_
_entity.id
_entity.type
_entity.pdbx_description
1 polymer ?
#
loop_
_entity_poly.entity_id
_entity_poly.type
_entity_poly.pdbx_seq_one_letter_code
_entity_poly.pdbx_strand_id
1 'polypeptide(L)'
;MPAFALYLALHHAGLTLETDGHKLTVTPANRLNDELRAGIRQHKPTLIELLQSAHHTTGRLLDWVVDFDPCTTAATAIQFRNASLILDAKVNASKDSIAPQTPTSQQETHYDPTE
;
A
#
# COMPACT_ATOMS: atom_id res chain seq x y z
N MET A 1 -0.21 19.38 -14.10
CA MET A 1 -0.17 19.25 -12.63
C MET A 1 -0.42 17.78 -12.27
N PRO A 2 0.26 17.18 -11.28
CA PRO A 2 -0.07 15.82 -10.81
C PRO A 2 -1.48 15.73 -10.21
N ALA A 3 -2.17 14.59 -10.33
CA ALA A 3 -3.53 14.41 -9.82
C ALA A 3 -3.64 14.64 -8.30
N PHE A 4 -2.62 14.24 -7.53
CA PHE A 4 -2.59 14.50 -6.08
C PHE A 4 -2.43 15.99 -5.75
N ALA A 5 -1.64 16.73 -6.53
CA ALA A 5 -1.52 18.18 -6.36
C ALA A 5 -2.84 18.90 -6.68
N LEU A 6 -3.57 18.43 -7.69
CA LEU A 6 -4.92 18.91 -7.98
C LEU A 6 -5.88 18.64 -6.83
N TYR A 7 -5.87 17.41 -6.28
CA TYR A 7 -6.67 17.06 -5.12
C TYR A 7 -6.41 18.01 -3.94
N LEU A 8 -5.14 18.28 -3.64
CA LEU A 8 -4.76 19.17 -2.55
C LEU A 8 -5.22 20.62 -2.80
N ALA A 9 -5.09 21.12 -4.03
CA ALA A 9 -5.58 22.44 -4.41
C ALA A 9 -7.11 22.57 -4.25
N LEU A 10 -7.86 21.54 -4.66
CA LEU A 10 -9.32 21.49 -4.48
C LEU A 10 -9.69 21.49 -2.99
N HIS A 11 -9.01 20.66 -2.18
CA HIS A 11 -9.23 20.60 -0.74
C HIS A 11 -8.93 21.95 -0.06
N HIS A 12 -7.83 22.62 -0.42
CA HIS A 12 -7.50 23.96 0.09
C HIS A 12 -8.49 25.04 -0.35
N ALA A 13 -9.14 24.88 -1.51
CA ALA A 13 -10.25 25.72 -1.94
C ALA A 13 -11.56 25.45 -1.17
N GLY A 14 -11.56 24.50 -0.23
CA GLY A 14 -12.72 24.07 0.53
C GLY A 14 -13.70 23.24 -0.30
N LEU A 15 -13.19 22.51 -1.30
CA LEU A 15 -13.95 21.56 -2.10
C LEU A 15 -13.67 20.14 -1.58
N THR A 16 -14.74 19.39 -1.38
CA THR A 16 -14.70 17.96 -1.09
C THR A 16 -14.92 17.17 -2.37
N LEU A 17 -14.15 16.10 -2.53
CA LEU A 17 -14.27 15.15 -3.64
C LEU A 17 -14.75 13.82 -3.09
N GLU A 18 -15.80 13.28 -3.69
CA GLU A 18 -16.36 11.97 -3.37
C GLU A 18 -16.46 11.13 -4.64
N THR A 19 -16.33 9.81 -4.51
CA THR A 19 -16.53 8.89 -5.62
C THR A 19 -17.44 7.73 -5.23
N ASP A 20 -18.35 7.37 -6.14
CA ASP A 20 -19.18 6.16 -6.08
C ASP A 20 -18.55 4.99 -6.87
N GLY A 21 -17.30 5.16 -7.31
CA GLY A 21 -16.53 4.20 -8.07
C GLY A 21 -16.32 4.57 -9.54
N HIS A 22 -17.29 5.23 -10.17
CA HIS A 22 -17.17 5.67 -11.58
C HIS A 22 -17.48 7.15 -11.77
N LYS A 23 -18.26 7.72 -10.86
CA LYS A 23 -18.56 9.13 -10.80
C LYS A 23 -17.65 9.80 -9.79
N LEU A 24 -17.33 11.05 -10.11
CA LEU A 24 -16.68 11.97 -9.20
C LEU A 24 -17.66 13.10 -8.91
N THR A 25 -18.00 13.28 -7.64
CA THR A 25 -18.84 14.35 -7.14
C THR A 25 -17.95 15.37 -6.44
N VAL A 26 -18.20 16.65 -6.68
CA VAL A 26 -17.43 17.75 -6.08
C VAL A 26 -18.39 18.72 -5.42
N THR A 27 -18.16 19.02 -4.14
CA THR A 27 -19.02 19.87 -3.30
C THR A 27 -18.20 20.89 -2.51
N PRO A 28 -18.67 22.13 -2.33
CA PRO A 28 -19.86 22.72 -2.94
C PRO A 28 -19.60 23.20 -4.38
N ALA A 29 -20.57 23.02 -5.28
CA ALA A 29 -20.41 23.31 -6.71
C ALA A 29 -20.20 24.80 -7.04
N ASN A 30 -20.65 25.71 -6.17
CA ASN A 30 -20.55 27.16 -6.35
C ASN A 30 -19.11 27.69 -6.29
N ARG A 31 -18.17 26.94 -5.71
CA ARG A 31 -16.75 27.30 -5.60
C ARG A 31 -15.91 26.75 -6.75
N LEU A 32 -16.53 26.05 -7.69
CA LEU A 32 -15.82 25.37 -8.76
C LEU A 32 -15.65 26.31 -9.97
N ASN A 33 -14.50 26.97 -10.05
CA ASN A 33 -14.13 27.83 -11.18
C ASN A 33 -13.74 26.99 -12.43
N ASP A 34 -13.64 27.64 -13.60
CA ASP A 34 -13.39 26.95 -14.87
C ASP A 34 -12.02 26.27 -14.96
N GLU A 35 -11.00 26.83 -14.33
CA GLU A 35 -9.67 26.22 -14.27
C GLU A 35 -9.69 24.90 -13.49
N LEU A 36 -10.34 24.90 -12.33
CA LEU A 36 -10.55 23.70 -11.51
C LEU A 36 -11.39 22.67 -12.26
N ARG A 37 -12.45 23.11 -12.99
CA ARG A 37 -13.25 22.21 -13.83
C ARG A 37 -12.42 21.57 -14.93
N ALA A 38 -11.54 22.34 -15.59
CA ALA A 38 -10.65 21.83 -16.63
C ALA A 38 -9.66 20.81 -16.05
N GLY A 39 -9.03 21.14 -14.92
CA GLY A 39 -8.12 20.23 -14.21
C GLY A 39 -8.81 18.93 -13.80
N ILE A 40 -10.02 19.00 -13.23
CA ILE A 40 -10.80 17.81 -12.86
C ILE A 40 -11.11 16.95 -14.08
N ARG A 41 -11.53 17.56 -15.20
CA ARG A 41 -11.83 16.80 -16.43
C ARG A 41 -10.61 16.09 -16.98
N GLN A 42 -9.45 16.75 -16.97
CA GLN A 42 -8.18 16.18 -17.44
C GLN A 42 -7.71 15.01 -16.56
N HIS A 43 -7.89 15.12 -15.24
CA HIS A 43 -7.37 14.14 -14.29
C HIS A 43 -8.45 13.22 -13.70
N LYS A 44 -9.67 13.22 -14.24
CA LYS A 44 -10.82 12.49 -13.68
C LYS A 44 -10.54 11.02 -13.38
N PRO A 45 -9.96 10.21 -14.30
CA PRO A 45 -9.72 8.79 -14.03
C PRO A 45 -8.73 8.60 -12.88
N THR A 46 -7.63 9.35 -12.87
CA THR A 46 -6.60 9.27 -11.84
C THR A 46 -7.09 9.75 -10.48
N LEU A 47 -7.98 10.75 -10.43
CA LEU A 47 -8.61 11.19 -9.19
C LEU A 47 -9.53 10.12 -8.61
N ILE A 48 -10.30 9.43 -9.45
CA ILE A 48 -11.15 8.31 -9.02
C ILE A 48 -10.30 7.18 -8.46
N GLU A 49 -9.25 6.77 -9.18
CA GLU A 49 -8.32 5.72 -8.74
C GLU A 49 -7.65 6.07 -7.40
N LEU A 50 -7.22 7.32 -7.23
CA LEU A 50 -6.62 7.82 -6.00
C LEU A 50 -7.62 7.72 -4.82
N LEU A 51 -8.85 8.19 -5.01
CA LEU A 51 -9.88 8.14 -3.96
C LEU A 51 -10.29 6.70 -3.63
N GLN A 52 -10.43 5.83 -4.62
CA GLN A 52 -10.72 4.41 -4.41
C GLN A 52 -9.59 3.70 -3.65
N SER A 53 -8.34 3.98 -4.01
CA SER A 53 -7.16 3.41 -3.34
C SER A 53 -7.09 3.87 -1.88
N ALA A 54 -7.40 5.14 -1.62
CA ALA A 54 -7.50 5.68 -0.28
C ALA A 54 -8.65 5.02 0.52
N HIS A 55 -9.85 4.93 -0.04
CA HIS A 55 -11.00 4.29 0.60
C HIS A 55 -10.74 2.81 0.91
N HIS A 56 -10.13 2.07 -0.02
CA HIS A 56 -9.75 0.67 0.20
C HIS A 56 -8.73 0.54 1.34
N THR A 57 -7.72 1.41 1.36
CA THR A 57 -6.72 1.43 2.45
C THR A 57 -7.38 1.74 3.79
N THR A 58 -8.23 2.77 3.86
CA THR A 58 -8.97 3.14 5.06
C THR A 58 -9.91 2.02 5.51
N GLY A 59 -10.65 1.40 4.59
CA GLY A 59 -11.53 0.27 4.89
C GLY A 59 -10.79 -0.89 5.51
N ARG A 60 -9.63 -1.28 4.95
CA ARG A 60 -8.78 -2.33 5.53
C ARG A 60 -8.23 -1.98 6.91
N LEU A 61 -7.90 -0.71 7.15
CA LEU A 61 -7.45 -0.27 8.47
C LEU A 61 -8.59 -0.31 9.49
N LEU A 62 -9.80 0.10 9.10
CA LEU A 62 -10.97 0.11 9.98
C LEU A 62 -11.48 -1.30 10.30
N ASP A 63 -11.46 -2.22 9.33
CA ASP A 63 -11.80 -3.64 9.52
C ASP A 63 -11.00 -4.26 10.68
N TRP A 64 -9.72 -3.90 10.79
CA TRP A 64 -8.85 -4.40 11.86
C TRP A 64 -9.02 -3.66 13.18
N VAL A 65 -9.51 -2.41 13.16
CA VAL A 65 -9.83 -1.66 14.40
C VAL A 65 -11.01 -2.30 15.15
N VAL A 66 -11.89 -3.05 14.46
CA VAL A 66 -13.05 -3.69 15.10
C VAL A 66 -12.64 -4.74 16.15
N ASP A 67 -11.43 -5.30 16.05
CA ASP A 67 -10.90 -6.28 17.02
C ASP A 67 -9.99 -5.65 18.09
N PHE A 68 -9.67 -4.36 17.99
CA PHE A 68 -8.90 -3.68 19.02
C PHE A 68 -9.81 -3.12 20.12
N ASP A 69 -9.33 -3.17 21.36
CA ASP A 69 -9.98 -2.47 22.47
C ASP A 69 -10.25 -1.01 22.05
N PRO A 70 -11.46 -0.47 22.28
CA PRO A 70 -11.84 0.87 21.82
C PRO A 70 -10.97 2.01 22.39
N CYS A 71 -10.14 1.74 23.40
CA CYS A 71 -9.12 2.67 23.91
C CYS A 71 -7.82 2.65 23.10
N THR A 72 -7.70 1.74 22.12
CA THR A 72 -6.52 1.62 21.26
C THR A 72 -6.56 2.68 20.17
N THR A 73 -5.59 3.59 20.19
CA THR A 73 -5.50 4.62 19.15
C THR A 73 -5.05 4.01 17.80
N ALA A 74 -5.46 4.64 16.69
CA ALA A 74 -5.00 4.25 15.36
C ALA A 74 -3.45 4.27 15.24
N ALA A 75 -2.78 5.20 15.93
CA ALA A 75 -1.32 5.27 15.95
C ALA A 75 -0.68 4.01 16.56
N THR A 76 -1.25 3.51 17.67
CA THR A 76 -0.80 2.28 18.33
C THR A 76 -1.00 1.05 17.43
N ALA A 77 -2.15 0.94 16.76
CA ALA A 77 -2.40 -0.14 15.80
C ALA A 77 -1.41 -0.13 14.63
N ILE A 78 -1.05 1.05 14.12
CA ILE A 78 -0.04 1.21 13.06
C ILE A 78 1.35 0.76 13.55
N GLN A 79 1.74 1.12 14.77
CA GLN A 79 3.02 0.71 15.35
C GLN A 79 3.11 -0.81 15.49
N PHE A 80 2.05 -1.46 15.99
CA PHE A 80 1.98 -2.91 16.12
C PHE A 80 2.17 -3.60 14.75
N ARG A 81 1.50 -3.10 13.70
CA ARG A 81 1.66 -3.62 12.33
C ARG A 81 3.10 -3.52 11.84
N ASN A 82 3.73 -2.37 12.00
CA ASN A 82 5.11 -2.19 11.55
C ASN A 82 6.06 -3.15 12.29
N ALA A 83 5.85 -3.34 13.59
CA ALA A 83 6.61 -4.31 14.38
C ALA A 83 6.38 -5.76 13.90
N SER A 84 5.14 -6.14 13.60
CA SER A 84 4.80 -7.47 13.07
C SER A 84 5.46 -7.74 11.72
N LEU A 85 5.39 -6.78 10.78
CA LEU A 85 6.02 -6.92 9.46
C LEU A 85 7.54 -7.06 9.54
N ILE A 86 8.18 -6.30 10.44
CA ILE A 86 9.62 -6.43 10.70
C ILE A 86 9.94 -7.82 11.26
N LEU A 87 9.10 -8.35 12.14
CA LEU A 87 9.27 -9.69 12.70
C LEU A 87 9.15 -10.77 11.61
N ASP A 88 8.11 -10.71 10.78
CA ASP A 88 7.90 -11.65 9.66
C ASP A 88 9.07 -11.62 8.69
N ALA A 89 9.55 -10.43 8.32
CA ALA A 89 10.72 -10.27 7.47
C ALA A 89 11.97 -10.92 8.08
N LYS A 90 12.17 -10.76 9.40
CA LYS A 90 13.30 -11.37 10.11
C LYS A 90 13.20 -12.89 10.20
N VAL A 91 12.01 -13.43 10.42
CA VAL A 91 11.76 -14.88 10.43
C VAL A 91 12.05 -15.48 9.06
N ASN A 92 11.57 -14.84 7.99
CA ASN A 92 11.82 -15.29 6.62
C ASN A 92 13.31 -15.24 6.26
N ALA A 93 13.99 -14.12 6.55
CA ALA A 93 15.44 -14.01 6.35
C ALA A 93 16.24 -15.04 7.16
N SER A 94 15.77 -15.40 8.35
CA SER A 94 16.41 -16.45 9.17
C SER A 94 16.18 -17.85 8.61
N LYS A 95 15.02 -18.09 7.97
CA LYS A 95 14.68 -19.37 7.33
C LYS A 95 15.53 -19.62 6.07
N ASP A 96 15.84 -18.56 5.32
CA ASP A 96 16.77 -18.63 4.18
C ASP A 96 18.21 -18.94 4.61
N SER A 97 18.57 -18.65 5.86
CA SER A 97 19.90 -18.95 6.42
C SER A 97 20.07 -20.40 6.89
N ILE A 98 19.00 -21.21 6.92
CA ILE A 98 19.03 -22.64 7.31
C ILE A 98 18.71 -23.50 6.08
N ALA A 99 19.31 -23.21 4.93
CA ALA A 99 19.36 -24.18 3.84
C ALA A 99 20.37 -25.29 4.22
N PRO A 100 20.03 -26.59 4.15
CA PRO A 100 20.97 -27.66 4.45
C PRO A 100 22.15 -27.60 3.49
N GLN A 101 23.36 -27.36 3.99
CA GLN A 101 24.56 -27.61 3.21
C GLN A 101 24.71 -29.12 3.06
N THR A 102 24.44 -29.63 1.86
CA THR A 102 24.70 -31.03 1.48
C THR A 102 26.20 -31.31 1.67
N PRO A 103 26.62 -32.39 2.35
CA PRO A 103 28.03 -32.72 2.47
C PRO A 103 28.57 -33.14 1.09
N THR A 104 29.56 -32.39 0.60
CA THR A 104 30.30 -32.68 -0.64
C THR A 104 31.08 -33.99 -0.48
N SER A 105 30.62 -35.04 -1.17
CA SER A 105 31.35 -36.31 -1.27
C SER A 105 32.52 -36.13 -2.25
N GLN A 106 33.75 -36.19 -1.75
CA GLN A 106 34.96 -36.24 -2.56
C GLN A 106 34.99 -37.57 -3.34
N GLN A 107 35.01 -37.50 -4.67
CA GLN A 107 35.26 -38.65 -5.53
C GLN A 107 36.77 -38.93 -5.55
N GLU A 108 37.22 -39.93 -4.81
CA GLU A 108 38.49 -40.61 -5.05
C GLU A 108 38.37 -41.47 -6.31
N THR A 109 39.01 -41.05 -7.40
CA THR A 109 39.22 -41.89 -8.58
C THR A 109 40.43 -42.79 -8.34
N HIS A 110 40.19 -44.05 -7.99
CA HIS A 110 41.19 -45.11 -8.07
C HIS A 110 41.18 -45.69 -9.50
N TYR A 111 42.29 -45.55 -10.22
CA TYR A 111 42.50 -46.11 -11.56
C TYR A 111 43.56 -47.20 -11.45
N ASP A 112 43.21 -48.42 -11.83
CA ASP A 112 44.15 -49.54 -12.01
C ASP A 112 43.78 -50.27 -13.30
N PRO A 113 44.65 -50.27 -14.33
CA PRO A 113 44.53 -51.18 -15.45
C PRO A 113 45.72 -52.15 -15.44
N THR A 114 45.46 -53.42 -15.13
CA THR A 114 46.33 -54.53 -15.53
C THR A 114 45.53 -55.55 -16.34
N GLU A 115 46.17 -55.97 -17.45
CA GLU A 115 45.82 -57.00 -18.46
C GLU A 115 45.03 -56.58 -19.71
#